data_AF-A0A4Z1G6P6-F1
#
_entry.id   AF-A0A4Z1G6P6-F1
#
_cell.length_a   1.000
_cell.length_b   1.000
_cell.length_c   1.000
_cell.angle_alpha   90.00
_cell.angle_beta   90.00
_cell.angle_gamma   90.00
#
_symmetry.space_group_name_H-M   'P 1'
#
loop_
_entity.id
_entity.type
_entity.pdbx_description
1 polymer ?
#
loop_
_entity_poly.entity_id
_entity_poly.type
_entity_poly.pdbx_seq_one_letter_code
_entity_poly.pdbx_strand_id
1 'polypeptide(L)'
;MVKLTTPEERAAELRARLSGQVPNRTSRNGNRTASNAPNPMLAAALHAASRDANGAQLSPMEARLVRMLKTFATDQEVAGYGKMYTETKNQAGKGTLSGTIFSGAALSMNADTAYTDKHMIADARAMTADLLAMPENKIIDITTIDAECSDSAEYAEALSGAGSGITVFNAPEAGEDNSKSNAAPKASKKFTLMLDRFKCHRKQADSITGPRNEIYWAVACGSDQQDKYSFQTDEYGKVNSGDTRDMKLEYFYGHVEGFLAGHIECWEADDSGDSFYSRLTQTLNDISDFSIEAAVNANAADDWGDEYGSTGKAAAILALVGICGKLVAALIAWLTNDDDLVFRREIAFTKSALNAWERRSNKEMSFMFDGGSQGKHELWIRCYEPIYDGRRPPIIG
;
A
#
# COMPACT_ATOMS: atom_id res chain seq x y z
N MET A 1 23.75 3.89 8.94
CA MET A 1 22.67 3.97 9.94
C MET A 1 21.50 4.69 9.29
N VAL A 2 20.43 4.02 8.82
CA VAL A 2 19.18 4.66 8.42
C VAL A 2 18.75 5.55 9.57
N LYS A 3 18.90 6.85 9.35
CA LYS A 3 18.78 7.83 10.40
C LYS A 3 17.30 8.14 10.50
N LEU A 4 16.60 7.49 11.43
CA LEU A 4 15.28 7.95 11.84
C LEU A 4 15.37 9.47 12.07
N THR A 5 14.38 10.19 11.57
CA THR A 5 14.27 11.64 11.83
C THR A 5 14.32 11.90 13.33
N THR A 6 14.79 13.07 13.75
CA THR A 6 14.71 13.38 15.18
C THR A 6 13.25 13.64 15.57
N PRO A 7 12.88 13.48 16.85
CA PRO A 7 11.55 13.87 17.34
C PRO A 7 11.16 15.30 16.95
N GLU A 8 12.11 16.23 16.99
CA GLU A 8 11.91 17.64 16.62
C GLU A 8 11.64 17.80 15.12
N GLU A 9 12.40 17.10 14.28
CA GLU A 9 12.19 17.08 12.82
C GLU A 9 10.80 16.52 12.49
N ARG A 10 10.41 15.38 13.08
CA ARG A 10 9.07 14.81 12.92
C ARG A 10 7.98 15.78 13.35
N ALA A 11 8.13 16.43 14.49
CA ALA A 11 7.18 17.40 15.00
C ALA A 11 7.06 18.63 14.09
N ALA A 12 8.18 19.12 13.54
CA ALA A 12 8.17 20.25 12.60
C ALA A 12 7.52 19.88 11.27
N GLU A 13 7.86 18.72 10.73
CA GLU A 13 7.29 18.15 9.50
C GLU A 13 5.76 18.00 9.62
N LEU A 14 5.28 17.42 10.72
CA LEU A 14 3.84 17.27 10.96
C LEU A 14 3.15 18.64 11.00
N ARG A 15 3.70 19.62 11.73
CA ARG A 15 3.12 20.97 11.78
C ARG A 15 3.04 21.62 10.40
N ALA A 16 4.05 21.44 9.56
CA ALA A 16 4.05 21.96 8.20
C ALA A 16 2.91 21.35 7.39
N ARG A 17 2.78 20.01 7.39
CA ARG A 17 1.69 19.29 6.70
C ARG A 17 0.31 19.71 7.18
N LEU A 18 0.11 19.81 8.50
CA LEU A 18 -1.16 20.22 9.10
C LEU A 18 -1.53 21.67 8.74
N SER A 19 -0.53 22.53 8.50
CA SER A 19 -0.72 23.93 8.12
C SER A 19 -0.80 24.15 6.60
N GLY A 20 -0.77 23.08 5.79
CA GLY A 20 -0.75 23.17 4.32
C GLY A 20 0.56 23.71 3.74
N GLN A 21 1.61 23.78 4.55
CA GLN A 21 2.94 24.15 4.10
C GLN A 21 3.62 22.93 3.50
N VAL A 22 4.27 23.12 2.34
CA VAL A 22 5.19 22.12 1.79
C VAL A 22 6.30 21.92 2.82
N PRO A 23 6.50 20.70 3.32
CA PRO A 23 7.51 20.48 4.33
C PRO A 23 8.90 20.85 3.81
N ASN A 24 9.72 21.45 4.68
CA ASN A 24 11.07 21.94 4.34
C ASN A 24 12.07 20.82 4.02
N ARG A 25 11.68 19.56 4.22
CA ARG A 25 12.52 18.44 3.82
C ARG A 25 12.45 18.34 2.30
N THR A 26 13.50 18.79 1.64
CA THR A 26 13.81 18.33 0.29
C THR A 26 13.93 16.82 0.36
N SER A 27 12.87 16.12 -0.01
CA SER A 27 13.02 14.76 -0.53
C SER A 27 14.17 14.83 -1.54
N ARG A 28 15.27 14.10 -1.32
CA ARG A 28 16.37 14.05 -2.28
C ARG A 28 15.91 13.48 -3.63
N ASN A 29 14.73 12.87 -3.70
CA ASN A 29 13.99 12.69 -4.95
C ASN A 29 13.48 14.07 -5.40
N GLY A 30 14.23 14.72 -6.30
CA GLY A 30 13.83 15.98 -6.95
C GLY A 30 12.49 15.93 -7.71
N ASN A 31 11.89 14.74 -7.82
CA ASN A 31 10.58 14.50 -8.43
C ASN A 31 9.45 14.19 -7.44
N ARG A 32 9.73 13.88 -6.15
CA ARG A 32 8.65 13.64 -5.17
C ARG A 32 8.17 15.00 -4.65
N THR A 33 7.11 15.52 -5.27
CA THR A 33 6.37 16.66 -4.72
C THR A 33 5.75 16.23 -3.39
N ALA A 34 6.12 16.89 -2.28
CA ALA A 34 5.43 16.64 -1.02
C ALA A 34 3.95 16.96 -1.21
N SER A 35 3.12 15.92 -1.10
CA SER A 35 1.71 16.01 -1.43
C SER A 35 0.93 16.51 -0.23
N ASN A 36 0.28 17.67 -0.38
CA ASN A 36 -0.78 18.13 0.53
C ASN A 36 -2.12 17.45 0.21
N ALA A 37 -2.12 16.32 -0.50
CA ALA A 37 -3.34 15.61 -0.84
C ALA A 37 -4.08 15.18 0.45
N PRO A 38 -5.42 15.25 0.43
CA PRO A 38 -6.28 14.68 1.45
C PRO A 38 -5.85 13.27 1.84
N ASN A 39 -5.64 13.03 3.14
CA ASN A 39 -5.31 11.71 3.67
C ASN A 39 -6.19 11.40 4.90
N PRO A 40 -7.37 10.79 4.69
CA PRO A 40 -8.34 10.57 5.77
C PRO A 40 -7.80 9.59 6.82
N MET A 41 -6.99 8.61 6.40
CA MET A 41 -6.41 7.62 7.30
C MET A 41 -5.31 8.22 8.19
N LEU A 42 -4.53 9.17 7.69
CA LEU A 42 -3.59 9.93 8.54
C LEU A 42 -4.34 10.81 9.55
N ALA A 43 -5.41 11.49 9.12
CA ALA A 43 -6.25 12.25 10.03
C ALA A 43 -6.89 11.36 11.12
N ALA A 44 -7.33 10.14 10.75
CA ALA A 44 -7.82 9.14 11.68
C ALA A 44 -6.74 8.66 12.66
N ALA A 45 -5.50 8.45 12.20
CA ALA A 45 -4.40 8.06 13.06
C ALA A 45 -4.05 9.13 14.11
N LEU A 46 -4.07 10.40 13.70
CA LEU A 46 -3.83 11.52 14.62
C LEU A 46 -5.00 11.74 15.60
N HIS A 47 -6.24 11.53 15.14
CA HIS A 47 -7.43 11.51 16.01
C HIS A 47 -7.31 10.39 17.07
N ALA A 48 -6.96 9.17 16.63
CA ALA A 48 -6.75 8.03 17.50
C ALA A 48 -5.62 8.29 18.53
N ALA A 49 -4.52 8.93 18.11
CA ALA A 49 -3.44 9.33 18.99
C ALA A 49 -3.89 10.34 20.06
N SER A 50 -4.76 11.28 19.70
CA SER A 50 -5.36 12.23 20.67
C SER A 50 -6.24 11.50 21.68
N ARG A 51 -7.06 10.53 21.23
CA ARG A 51 -7.89 9.69 22.11
C ARG A 51 -7.05 8.82 23.05
N ASP A 52 -6.01 8.17 22.54
CA ASP A 52 -5.08 7.32 23.31
C ASP A 52 -4.40 8.13 24.43
N ALA A 53 -3.90 9.33 24.10
CA ALA A 53 -3.27 10.22 25.07
C ALA A 53 -4.20 10.69 26.20
N ASN A 54 -5.51 10.71 25.95
CA ASN A 54 -6.53 11.07 26.93
C ASN A 54 -7.11 9.85 27.67
N GLY A 55 -6.55 8.65 27.46
CA GLY A 55 -7.01 7.41 28.10
C GLY A 55 -8.38 6.92 27.63
N ALA A 56 -8.84 7.37 26.46
CA ALA A 56 -10.10 6.92 25.90
C ALA A 56 -9.99 5.47 25.40
N GLN A 57 -11.11 4.73 25.44
CA GLN A 57 -11.17 3.41 24.85
C GLN A 57 -11.09 3.51 23.32
N LEU A 58 -10.04 2.93 22.75
CA LEU A 58 -9.84 2.88 21.30
C LEU A 58 -10.70 1.78 20.66
N SER A 59 -11.18 2.02 19.44
CA SER A 59 -11.69 0.93 18.59
C SER A 59 -10.53 0.03 18.12
N PRO A 60 -10.81 -1.17 17.57
CA PRO A 60 -9.78 -2.01 16.94
C PRO A 60 -8.98 -1.29 15.85
N MET A 61 -9.67 -0.51 14.99
CA MET A 61 -9.05 0.31 13.95
C MET A 61 -8.14 1.39 14.53
N GLU A 62 -8.62 2.14 15.54
CA GLU A 62 -7.81 3.17 16.22
C GLU A 62 -6.57 2.57 16.89
N ALA A 63 -6.73 1.43 17.56
CA ALA A 63 -5.62 0.74 18.21
C ALA A 63 -4.54 0.30 17.20
N ARG A 64 -4.93 -0.13 15.99
CA ARG A 64 -3.97 -0.42 14.91
C ARG A 64 -3.26 0.85 14.43
N LEU A 65 -3.98 1.93 14.17
CA LEU A 65 -3.40 3.19 13.72
C LEU A 65 -2.40 3.77 14.74
N VAL A 66 -2.74 3.72 16.03
CA VAL A 66 -1.85 4.16 17.11
C VAL A 66 -0.62 3.26 17.20
N ARG A 67 -0.78 1.94 17.06
CA ARG A 67 0.35 1.00 17.03
C ARG A 67 1.34 1.34 15.92
N MET A 68 0.86 1.63 14.70
CA MET A 68 1.73 2.02 13.59
C MET A 68 2.51 3.29 13.87
N LEU A 69 1.91 4.29 14.52
CA LEU A 69 2.63 5.49 14.95
C LEU A 69 3.71 5.15 15.98
N LYS A 70 3.37 4.31 16.97
CA LYS A 70 4.27 3.87 18.03
C LYS A 70 5.41 2.95 17.54
N THR A 71 5.28 2.37 16.34
CA THR A 71 6.38 1.64 15.69
C THR A 71 7.58 2.56 15.44
N PHE A 72 7.37 3.83 15.15
CA PHE A 72 8.45 4.77 14.82
C PHE A 72 8.66 5.89 15.84
N ALA A 73 7.69 6.12 16.72
CA ALA A 73 7.69 7.19 17.71
C ALA A 73 7.41 6.67 19.13
N THR A 74 7.87 7.39 20.15
CA THR A 74 7.54 7.09 21.55
C THR A 74 6.10 7.44 21.89
N ASP A 75 5.56 6.89 22.99
CA ASP A 75 4.22 7.27 23.49
C ASP A 75 4.07 8.79 23.68
N GLN A 76 5.11 9.44 24.18
CA GLN A 76 5.13 10.90 24.38
C GLN A 76 5.04 11.66 23.06
N GLU A 77 5.74 11.22 22.03
CA GLU A 77 5.67 11.82 20.70
C GLU A 77 4.29 11.62 20.07
N VAL A 78 3.74 10.40 20.15
CA VAL A 78 2.40 10.09 19.62
C VAL A 78 1.33 10.93 20.31
N ALA A 79 1.40 11.09 21.63
CA ALA A 79 0.53 12.02 22.35
C ALA A 79 0.71 13.48 21.88
N GLY A 80 1.94 13.89 21.60
CA GLY A 80 2.26 15.19 20.99
C GLY A 80 1.61 15.37 19.62
N TYR A 81 1.62 14.35 18.76
CA TYR A 81 0.98 14.37 17.44
C TYR A 81 -0.54 14.52 17.55
N GLY A 82 -1.18 13.79 18.47
CA GLY A 82 -2.60 13.92 18.77
C GLY A 82 -2.97 15.33 19.25
N LYS A 83 -2.13 15.93 20.10
CA LYS A 83 -2.32 17.32 20.55
C LYS A 83 -2.25 18.32 19.38
N MET A 84 -1.25 18.19 18.49
CA MET A 84 -1.13 19.05 17.31
C MET A 84 -2.37 18.96 16.42
N TYR A 85 -2.87 17.74 16.20
CA TYR A 85 -4.11 17.51 15.46
C TYR A 85 -5.30 18.26 16.08
N THR A 86 -5.51 18.12 17.39
CA THR A 86 -6.62 18.79 18.07
C THR A 86 -6.48 20.32 18.04
N GLU A 87 -5.28 20.85 18.22
CA GLU A 87 -5.00 22.29 18.13
C GLU A 87 -5.31 22.84 16.73
N THR A 88 -4.81 22.18 15.68
CA THR A 88 -5.05 22.64 14.30
C THR A 88 -6.53 22.48 13.91
N LYS A 89 -7.18 21.37 14.27
CA LYS A 89 -8.62 21.16 14.05
C LYS A 89 -9.47 22.26 14.70
N ASN A 90 -9.15 22.67 15.92
CA ASN A 90 -9.86 23.74 16.62
C ASN A 90 -9.64 25.13 15.99
N GLN A 91 -8.48 25.36 15.38
CA GLN A 91 -8.19 26.58 14.62
C GLN A 91 -8.95 26.60 13.29
N ALA A 92 -9.03 25.46 12.61
CA ALA A 92 -9.75 25.26 11.37
C ALA A 92 -11.27 25.47 11.48
N GLY A 93 -11.87 25.17 12.64
CA GLY A 93 -13.26 25.53 12.95
C GLY A 93 -13.55 27.04 12.91
N LYS A 94 -12.53 27.89 12.73
CA LYS A 94 -12.61 29.36 12.60
C LYS A 94 -12.24 29.89 11.20
N GLY A 95 -11.86 29.04 10.24
CA GLY A 95 -11.44 29.43 8.88
C GLY A 95 -10.73 28.30 8.09
N THR A 96 -10.82 28.34 6.76
CA THR A 96 -10.67 27.26 5.75
C THR A 96 -9.52 26.25 5.91
N LEU A 97 -9.82 24.94 5.88
CA LEU A 97 -8.87 23.79 5.80
C LEU A 97 -8.38 23.46 4.38
N SER A 98 -8.74 24.29 3.39
CA SER A 98 -8.43 24.02 1.98
C SER A 98 -6.91 23.94 1.77
N GLY A 99 -6.44 22.84 1.18
CA GLY A 99 -5.01 22.63 0.89
C GLY A 99 -4.19 22.00 2.04
N THR A 100 -4.85 21.42 3.04
CA THR A 100 -4.20 20.64 4.12
C THR A 100 -4.42 19.13 3.94
N ILE A 101 -3.64 18.30 4.64
CA ILE A 101 -3.83 16.83 4.67
C ILE A 101 -5.14 16.39 5.36
N PHE A 102 -5.82 17.31 6.03
CA PHE A 102 -7.03 17.04 6.80
C PHE A 102 -8.21 16.71 5.89
N SER A 103 -8.67 15.48 5.97
CA SER A 103 -9.91 15.05 5.33
C SER A 103 -10.58 13.91 6.09
N GLY A 104 -11.76 13.53 5.62
CA GLY A 104 -12.49 12.36 6.10
C GLY A 104 -13.25 12.56 7.42
N ALA A 105 -13.90 11.49 7.85
CA ALA A 105 -14.86 11.48 8.95
C ALA A 105 -14.24 11.91 10.29
N ALA A 106 -12.95 11.64 10.51
CA ALA A 106 -12.23 12.01 11.73
C ALA A 106 -12.32 13.53 12.03
N LEU A 107 -12.40 14.38 11.00
CA LEU A 107 -12.54 15.82 11.17
C LEU A 107 -13.81 16.24 11.88
N SER A 108 -14.90 15.48 11.76
CA SER A 108 -16.16 15.82 12.43
C SER A 108 -16.31 15.14 13.79
N MET A 109 -15.38 14.26 14.18
CA MET A 109 -15.44 13.52 15.44
C MET A 109 -14.98 14.35 16.65
N ASN A 110 -15.67 14.23 17.78
CA ASN A 110 -15.18 14.76 19.04
C ASN A 110 -14.29 13.71 19.75
N ALA A 111 -13.71 14.09 20.90
CA ALA A 111 -12.82 13.22 21.66
C ALA A 111 -13.50 11.93 22.18
N ASP A 112 -14.83 11.83 22.21
CA ASP A 112 -15.58 10.67 22.69
C ASP A 112 -15.97 9.69 21.57
N THR A 113 -15.99 10.14 20.32
CA THR A 113 -16.31 9.30 19.16
C THR A 113 -15.07 8.60 18.59
N ALA A 114 -15.09 7.26 18.60
CA ALA A 114 -14.05 6.45 17.99
C ALA A 114 -14.18 6.40 16.46
N TYR A 115 -13.04 6.47 15.76
CA TYR A 115 -12.94 6.07 14.35
C TYR A 115 -13.10 4.55 14.22
N THR A 116 -13.75 4.04 13.16
CA THR A 116 -14.08 2.61 13.00
C THR A 116 -14.00 2.20 11.52
N ASP A 117 -14.10 0.91 11.22
CA ASP A 117 -14.10 0.40 9.85
C ASP A 117 -15.23 1.02 9.01
N LYS A 118 -16.39 1.31 9.60
CA LYS A 118 -17.49 2.00 8.91
C LYS A 118 -17.07 3.40 8.43
N HIS A 119 -16.27 4.09 9.23
CA HIS A 119 -15.75 5.41 8.86
C HIS A 119 -14.68 5.30 7.77
N MET A 120 -13.80 4.29 7.85
CA MET A 120 -12.82 3.97 6.80
C MET A 120 -13.50 3.69 5.46
N ILE A 121 -14.54 2.87 5.44
CA ILE A 121 -15.33 2.57 4.25
C ILE A 121 -15.96 3.84 3.67
N ALA A 122 -16.54 4.70 4.53
CA ALA A 122 -17.13 5.96 4.09
C ALA A 122 -16.07 6.92 3.49
N ASP A 123 -14.90 7.02 4.11
CA ASP A 123 -13.78 7.83 3.62
C ASP A 123 -13.23 7.29 2.29
N ALA A 124 -13.10 5.97 2.15
CA ALA A 124 -12.70 5.33 0.89
C ALA A 124 -13.71 5.61 -0.22
N ARG A 125 -15.02 5.48 0.04
CA ARG A 125 -16.07 5.84 -0.93
C ARG A 125 -15.97 7.29 -1.35
N ALA A 126 -15.83 8.21 -0.39
CA ALA A 126 -15.69 9.64 -0.68
C ALA A 126 -14.45 9.95 -1.54
N MET A 127 -13.37 9.17 -1.37
CA MET A 127 -12.11 9.33 -2.10
C MET A 127 -12.07 8.59 -3.45
N THR A 128 -13.10 7.81 -3.79
CA THR A 128 -13.06 6.90 -4.95
C THR A 128 -12.86 7.65 -6.26
N ALA A 129 -13.63 8.72 -6.52
CA ALA A 129 -13.53 9.49 -7.76
C ALA A 129 -12.14 10.15 -7.91
N ASP A 130 -11.62 10.74 -6.84
CA ASP A 130 -10.30 11.37 -6.83
C ASP A 130 -9.18 10.35 -7.06
N LEU A 131 -9.28 9.16 -6.44
CA LEU A 131 -8.29 8.09 -6.63
C LEU A 131 -8.34 7.52 -8.05
N LEU A 132 -9.52 7.39 -8.65
CA LEU A 132 -9.67 6.92 -10.04
C LEU A 132 -9.19 7.94 -11.08
N ALA A 133 -9.22 9.24 -10.74
CA ALA A 133 -8.74 10.29 -11.62
C ALA A 133 -7.20 10.43 -11.64
N MET A 134 -6.50 9.83 -10.67
CA MET A 134 -5.04 9.86 -10.58
C MET A 134 -4.42 8.91 -11.62
N PRO A 135 -3.52 9.40 -12.52
CA PRO A 135 -2.98 8.59 -13.62
C PRO A 135 -2.11 7.41 -13.17
N GLU A 136 -1.53 7.48 -11.97
CA GLU A 136 -0.77 6.41 -11.31
C GLU A 136 -1.65 5.29 -10.72
N ASN A 137 -2.97 5.48 -10.71
CA ASN A 137 -3.94 4.47 -10.28
C ASN A 137 -4.72 3.92 -11.47
N LYS A 138 -4.76 2.59 -11.61
CA LYS A 138 -5.49 1.94 -12.71
C LYS A 138 -6.25 0.69 -12.29
N ILE A 139 -7.42 0.53 -12.88
CA ILE A 139 -8.11 -0.76 -12.98
C ILE A 139 -7.80 -1.29 -14.39
N ILE A 140 -7.12 -2.44 -14.47
CA ILE A 140 -6.65 -3.04 -15.72
C ILE A 140 -7.39 -4.35 -15.94
N ASP A 141 -7.97 -4.53 -17.12
CA ASP A 141 -8.41 -5.85 -17.57
C ASP A 141 -7.17 -6.69 -17.92
N ILE A 142 -6.91 -7.72 -17.11
CA ILE A 142 -5.73 -8.58 -17.26
C ILE A 142 -5.74 -9.37 -18.59
N THR A 143 -6.92 -9.54 -19.20
CA THR A 143 -7.07 -10.26 -20.48
C THR A 143 -6.63 -9.44 -21.68
N THR A 144 -6.52 -8.11 -21.52
CA THR A 144 -6.04 -7.22 -22.58
C THR A 144 -4.52 -7.03 -22.57
N ILE A 145 -3.81 -7.65 -21.60
CA ILE A 145 -2.36 -7.56 -21.49
C ILE A 145 -1.71 -8.60 -22.40
N ASP A 146 -1.19 -8.16 -23.54
CA ASP A 146 -0.48 -8.97 -24.53
C ASP A 146 1.04 -9.03 -24.29
N ALA A 147 1.59 -8.08 -23.53
CA ALA A 147 3.00 -8.01 -23.16
C ALA A 147 3.34 -8.82 -21.89
N GLU A 148 4.65 -9.03 -21.65
CA GLU A 148 5.15 -9.61 -20.40
C GLU A 148 5.04 -8.63 -19.22
N CYS A 149 5.35 -7.35 -19.46
CA CYS A 149 5.17 -6.26 -18.49
C CYS A 149 3.72 -5.79 -18.48
N SER A 150 3.13 -5.72 -17.28
CA SER A 150 1.75 -5.25 -17.11
C SER A 150 1.59 -3.75 -17.35
N ASP A 151 2.69 -3.00 -17.28
CA ASP A 151 2.67 -1.55 -17.29
C ASP A 151 2.95 -1.01 -18.70
N SER A 152 1.97 -0.31 -19.29
CA SER A 152 2.23 0.47 -20.51
C SER A 152 3.26 1.58 -20.22
N ALA A 153 3.95 2.07 -21.25
CA ALA A 153 4.94 3.15 -21.09
C ALA A 153 4.35 4.39 -20.40
N GLU A 154 3.15 4.80 -20.81
CA GLU A 154 2.40 5.91 -20.22
C GLU A 154 2.07 5.67 -18.73
N TYR A 155 1.69 4.44 -18.38
CA TYR A 155 1.38 4.10 -17.00
C TYR A 155 2.64 4.06 -16.13
N ALA A 156 3.73 3.50 -16.64
CA ALA A 156 5.02 3.46 -15.96
C ALA A 156 5.56 4.88 -15.70
N GLU A 157 5.35 5.83 -16.62
CA GLU A 157 5.71 7.23 -16.42
C GLU A 157 4.86 7.88 -15.32
N ALA A 158 3.54 7.65 -15.29
CA ALA A 158 2.67 8.14 -14.23
C ALA A 158 3.07 7.59 -12.85
N LEU A 159 3.33 6.28 -12.76
CA LEU A 159 3.84 5.63 -11.56
C LEU A 159 5.15 6.27 -11.10
N SER A 160 6.14 6.40 -11.99
CA SER A 160 7.45 6.98 -11.65
C SER A 160 7.32 8.44 -11.19
N GLY A 161 6.48 9.24 -11.85
CA GLY A 161 6.20 10.63 -11.48
C GLY A 161 5.55 10.78 -10.11
N ALA A 162 4.65 9.87 -9.75
CA ALA A 162 4.01 9.85 -8.43
C ALA A 162 4.89 9.22 -7.34
N GLY A 163 5.90 8.42 -7.70
CA GLY A 163 6.76 7.69 -6.77
C GLY A 163 6.07 6.52 -6.05
N SER A 164 4.84 6.21 -6.44
CA SER A 164 4.01 5.08 -6.01
C SER A 164 2.78 4.92 -6.92
N GLY A 165 1.95 3.90 -6.71
CA GLY A 165 0.62 3.84 -7.31
C GLY A 165 -0.10 2.51 -7.08
N ILE A 166 -1.39 2.51 -7.42
CA ILE A 166 -2.30 1.40 -7.16
C ILE A 166 -2.70 0.75 -8.48
N THR A 167 -2.51 -0.56 -8.60
CA THR A 167 -2.99 -1.32 -9.75
C THR A 167 -3.98 -2.38 -9.30
N VAL A 168 -5.20 -2.33 -9.83
CA VAL A 168 -6.22 -3.36 -9.62
C VAL A 168 -6.41 -4.15 -10.90
N PHE A 169 -6.12 -5.44 -10.87
CA PHE A 169 -6.40 -6.32 -11.99
C PHE A 169 -7.81 -6.89 -11.88
N ASN A 170 -8.57 -6.71 -12.95
CA ASN A 170 -9.89 -7.27 -13.15
C ASN A 170 -9.90 -8.18 -14.39
N ALA A 171 -10.92 -9.02 -14.51
CA ALA A 171 -11.28 -9.66 -15.77
C ALA A 171 -12.81 -9.73 -15.86
N PRO A 172 -13.38 -9.73 -17.08
CA PRO A 172 -14.80 -10.00 -17.25
C PRO A 172 -15.19 -11.30 -16.54
N GLU A 173 -16.27 -11.27 -15.76
CA GLU A 173 -16.83 -12.52 -15.23
C GLU A 173 -17.23 -13.38 -16.44
N ALA A 174 -16.79 -14.64 -16.49
CA ALA A 174 -17.20 -15.55 -17.55
C ALA A 174 -18.73 -15.62 -17.52
N GLY A 175 -19.38 -15.24 -18.62
CA GLY A 175 -20.83 -15.04 -18.67
C GLY A 175 -21.57 -16.19 -18.01
N GLU A 176 -22.13 -15.93 -16.82
CA GLU A 176 -23.19 -16.76 -16.31
C GLU A 176 -24.35 -16.57 -17.28
N ASP A 177 -24.71 -17.62 -18.00
CA ASP A 177 -25.95 -17.67 -18.76
C ASP A 177 -27.06 -17.07 -17.86
N ASN A 178 -27.73 -16.03 -18.36
CA ASN A 178 -28.88 -15.35 -17.75
C ASN A 178 -30.10 -16.29 -17.63
N SER A 179 -29.90 -17.46 -17.06
CA SER A 179 -30.92 -18.44 -16.70
C SER A 179 -31.05 -18.41 -15.18
N LYS A 180 -32.15 -17.78 -14.75
CA LYS A 180 -32.63 -17.75 -13.37
C LYS A 180 -32.40 -19.09 -12.66
N SER A 181 -31.52 -19.15 -11.67
CA SER A 181 -31.66 -20.05 -10.53
C SER A 181 -30.74 -19.64 -9.39
N ASN A 182 -31.30 -19.57 -8.18
CA ASN A 182 -30.67 -19.48 -6.86
C ASN A 182 -29.15 -19.26 -6.84
N ALA A 183 -28.73 -18.05 -6.47
CA ALA A 183 -27.33 -17.69 -6.23
C ALA A 183 -26.65 -18.74 -5.34
N ALA A 184 -25.92 -19.66 -5.96
CA ALA A 184 -24.96 -20.47 -5.26
C ALA A 184 -23.90 -19.51 -4.68
N PRO A 185 -23.43 -19.71 -3.43
CA PRO A 185 -22.38 -18.87 -2.88
C PRO A 185 -21.17 -18.88 -3.83
N LYS A 186 -20.59 -17.70 -4.13
CA LYS A 186 -19.40 -17.58 -4.97
C LYS A 186 -18.32 -18.45 -4.34
N ALA A 187 -18.01 -19.61 -4.93
CA ALA A 187 -17.05 -20.53 -4.33
C ALA A 187 -15.65 -19.88 -4.25
N SER A 188 -15.01 -19.95 -3.09
CA SER A 188 -13.61 -19.57 -2.91
C SER A 188 -12.71 -20.52 -3.70
N LYS A 189 -11.66 -20.00 -4.34
CA LYS A 189 -10.62 -20.79 -5.02
C LYS A 189 -9.26 -20.55 -4.37
N LYS A 190 -8.43 -21.57 -4.32
CA LYS A 190 -7.06 -21.47 -3.80
C LYS A 190 -6.07 -21.04 -4.88
N PHE A 191 -5.17 -20.12 -4.54
CA PHE A 191 -4.11 -19.62 -5.43
C PHE A 191 -2.75 -19.63 -4.74
N THR A 192 -1.69 -19.77 -5.53
CA THR A 192 -0.30 -19.51 -5.16
C THR A 192 0.25 -18.40 -6.05
N LEU A 193 0.77 -17.34 -5.44
CA LEU A 193 1.55 -16.32 -6.13
C LEU A 193 3.01 -16.43 -5.68
N MET A 194 3.93 -16.52 -6.64
CA MET A 194 5.37 -16.64 -6.39
C MET A 194 6.11 -15.41 -6.91
N LEU A 195 6.92 -14.77 -6.07
CA LEU A 195 7.97 -13.85 -6.54
C LEU A 195 9.05 -14.70 -7.22
N ASP A 196 9.16 -14.62 -8.54
CA ASP A 196 10.03 -15.50 -9.31
C ASP A 196 11.46 -14.97 -9.37
N ARG A 197 11.58 -13.74 -9.86
CA ARG A 197 12.85 -13.05 -10.07
C ARG A 197 12.64 -11.54 -10.15
N PHE A 198 13.71 -10.79 -9.99
CA PHE A 198 13.74 -9.38 -10.37
C PHE A 198 14.95 -9.05 -11.23
N LYS A 199 14.83 -8.00 -12.04
CA LYS A 199 15.90 -7.46 -12.88
C LYS A 199 16.15 -6.01 -12.51
N CYS A 200 17.41 -5.65 -12.33
CA CYS A 200 17.83 -4.26 -12.23
C CYS A 200 18.03 -3.71 -13.65
N HIS A 201 17.19 -2.78 -14.08
CA HIS A 201 17.37 -2.07 -15.35
C HIS A 201 18.33 -0.90 -15.21
N ARG A 202 18.27 -0.22 -14.06
CA ARG A 202 19.13 0.91 -13.71
C ARG A 202 19.40 0.84 -12.22
N LYS A 203 20.66 0.76 -11.81
CA LYS A 203 21.03 0.95 -10.40
C LYS A 203 20.90 2.43 -10.00
N GLN A 204 20.85 2.73 -8.71
CA GLN A 204 20.90 4.10 -8.23
C GLN A 204 22.15 4.83 -8.77
N ALA A 205 21.98 6.13 -9.04
CA ALA A 205 23.03 7.00 -9.56
C ALA A 205 24.04 7.38 -8.46
N ASP A 206 24.72 6.38 -7.91
CA ASP A 206 25.71 6.56 -6.87
C ASP A 206 27.10 6.77 -7.46
N SER A 207 27.87 7.67 -6.82
CA SER A 207 29.22 8.06 -7.23
C SER A 207 30.12 6.82 -7.42
N ILE A 208 31.17 6.92 -8.23
CA ILE A 208 32.12 5.82 -8.52
C ILE A 208 32.75 5.22 -7.22
N THR A 209 32.63 5.91 -6.09
CA THR A 209 33.12 5.54 -4.75
C THR A 209 32.01 5.27 -3.72
N GLY A 210 30.73 5.25 -4.13
CA GLY A 210 29.57 5.10 -3.24
C GLY A 210 29.38 3.69 -2.67
N PRO A 211 28.52 3.53 -1.64
CA PRO A 211 28.15 2.24 -1.06
C PRO A 211 27.54 1.27 -2.09
N ARG A 212 27.39 0.01 -1.68
CA ARG A 212 26.97 -1.08 -2.57
C ARG A 212 25.46 -1.04 -2.72
N ASN A 213 24.93 -1.04 -3.95
CA ASN A 213 23.50 -1.28 -4.18
C ASN A 213 23.13 -2.70 -3.73
N GLU A 214 22.65 -2.81 -2.50
CA GLU A 214 22.20 -4.05 -1.86
C GLU A 214 20.67 -4.03 -1.86
N ILE A 215 20.03 -4.72 -2.80
CA ILE A 215 18.56 -4.64 -2.95
C ILE A 215 17.89 -5.65 -2.02
N TYR A 216 16.79 -5.25 -1.38
CA TYR A 216 15.84 -6.16 -0.74
C TYR A 216 14.40 -5.73 -1.05
N TRP A 217 13.47 -6.67 -0.86
CA TRP A 217 12.05 -6.46 -1.10
C TRP A 217 11.25 -6.66 0.18
N ALA A 218 10.28 -5.79 0.41
CA ALA A 218 9.37 -5.87 1.53
C ALA A 218 7.94 -6.04 0.99
N VAL A 219 7.24 -7.08 1.43
CA VAL A 219 5.94 -7.44 0.88
C VAL A 219 4.92 -7.73 1.97
N ALA A 220 3.66 -7.42 1.69
CA ALA A 220 2.52 -7.77 2.51
C ALA A 220 1.30 -8.01 1.62
N CYS A 221 0.46 -8.99 1.94
CA CYS A 221 -0.79 -9.22 1.23
C CYS A 221 -1.85 -9.85 2.14
N GLY A 222 -3.11 -9.77 1.70
CA GLY A 222 -4.26 -10.30 2.41
C GLY A 222 -5.43 -10.57 1.47
N SER A 223 -6.16 -11.64 1.74
CA SER A 223 -7.37 -12.03 0.99
C SER A 223 -8.64 -11.81 1.81
N ASP A 224 -9.78 -11.83 1.12
CA ASP A 224 -11.09 -11.79 1.75
C ASP A 224 -11.46 -13.05 2.55
N GLN A 225 -10.61 -14.08 2.52
CA GLN A 225 -10.72 -15.30 3.35
C GLN A 225 -9.76 -15.28 4.54
N GLN A 226 -9.17 -14.12 4.87
CA GLN A 226 -8.25 -13.90 5.99
C GLN A 226 -6.88 -14.59 5.87
N ASP A 227 -6.57 -15.25 4.75
CA ASP A 227 -5.21 -15.67 4.45
C ASP A 227 -4.36 -14.41 4.19
N LYS A 228 -3.20 -14.30 4.87
CA LYS A 228 -2.27 -13.17 4.76
C LYS A 228 -0.81 -13.59 4.89
N TYR A 229 0.05 -12.81 4.26
CA TYR A 229 1.50 -12.99 4.25
C TYR A 229 2.18 -11.64 4.40
N SER A 230 3.29 -11.60 5.12
CA SER A 230 4.15 -10.42 5.17
C SER A 230 5.58 -10.84 5.50
N PHE A 231 6.54 -10.39 4.71
CA PHE A 231 7.96 -10.66 4.94
C PHE A 231 8.82 -9.63 4.21
N GLN A 232 10.09 -9.60 4.59
CA GLN A 232 11.15 -9.01 3.80
C GLN A 232 12.06 -10.11 3.28
N THR A 233 12.68 -9.89 2.13
CA THR A 233 13.72 -10.79 1.63
C THR A 233 15.04 -10.54 2.36
N ASP A 234 15.94 -11.52 2.27
CA ASP A 234 17.36 -11.23 2.46
C ASP A 234 17.83 -10.21 1.40
N GLU A 235 18.96 -9.56 1.68
CA GLU A 235 19.65 -8.69 0.72
C GLU A 235 20.24 -9.53 -0.41
N TYR A 236 20.08 -9.07 -1.65
CA TYR A 236 20.59 -9.77 -2.84
C TYR A 236 22.06 -9.44 -3.17
N GLY A 237 22.79 -8.91 -2.20
CA GLY A 237 24.16 -8.42 -2.34
C GLY A 237 24.28 -7.34 -3.42
N LYS A 238 25.47 -7.16 -3.99
CA LYS A 238 25.73 -6.15 -5.03
C LYS A 238 24.89 -6.43 -6.29
N VAL A 239 23.96 -5.53 -6.61
CA VAL A 239 23.14 -5.57 -7.84
C VAL A 239 23.56 -4.44 -8.78
N ASN A 240 23.88 -4.75 -10.04
CA ASN A 240 24.23 -3.78 -11.07
C ASN A 240 23.15 -3.72 -12.16
N SER A 241 23.15 -2.63 -12.94
CA SER A 241 22.29 -2.53 -14.13
C SER A 241 22.53 -3.72 -15.07
N GLY A 242 21.45 -4.39 -15.45
CA GLY A 242 21.45 -5.61 -16.26
C GLY A 242 21.33 -6.90 -15.44
N ASP A 243 21.66 -6.88 -14.15
CA ASP A 243 21.62 -8.08 -13.30
C ASP A 243 20.19 -8.59 -13.12
N THR A 244 20.04 -9.91 -13.07
CA THR A 244 18.80 -10.61 -12.73
C THR A 244 19.05 -11.51 -11.53
N ARG A 245 18.14 -11.53 -10.56
CA ARG A 245 18.22 -12.32 -9.34
C ARG A 245 16.97 -13.19 -9.21
N ASP A 246 17.18 -14.48 -9.01
CA ASP A 246 16.13 -15.41 -8.65
C ASP A 246 15.68 -15.15 -7.20
N MET A 247 14.37 -15.20 -6.97
CA MET A 247 13.75 -15.09 -5.64
C MET A 247 13.14 -16.42 -5.22
N LYS A 248 12.20 -16.94 -6.03
CA LYS A 248 11.43 -18.17 -5.78
C LYS A 248 10.77 -18.19 -4.40
N LEU A 249 10.19 -17.07 -4.01
CA LEU A 249 9.52 -16.88 -2.72
C LEU A 249 8.01 -16.88 -2.87
N GLU A 250 7.31 -17.52 -1.94
CA GLU A 250 5.85 -17.49 -1.90
C GLU A 250 5.37 -16.12 -1.43
N TYR A 251 4.73 -15.37 -2.32
CA TYR A 251 4.10 -14.09 -2.00
C TYR A 251 2.75 -14.28 -1.33
N PHE A 252 1.98 -15.26 -1.80
CA PHE A 252 0.67 -15.61 -1.27
C PHE A 252 0.36 -17.08 -1.51
N TYR A 253 -0.24 -17.74 -0.53
CA TYR A 253 -0.87 -19.04 -0.68
C TYR A 253 -2.14 -19.11 0.17
N GLY A 254 -3.30 -19.15 -0.48
CA GLY A 254 -4.55 -19.02 0.26
C GLY A 254 -5.77 -19.06 -0.63
N HIS A 255 -6.93 -19.01 0.00
CA HIS A 255 -8.23 -18.94 -0.65
C HIS A 255 -8.58 -17.49 -0.97
N VAL A 256 -9.23 -17.30 -2.11
CA VAL A 256 -9.79 -16.02 -2.54
C VAL A 256 -11.21 -16.28 -3.01
N GLU A 257 -12.17 -15.55 -2.43
CA GLU A 257 -13.57 -15.62 -2.85
C GLU A 257 -13.89 -14.55 -3.88
N GLY A 258 -13.39 -13.34 -3.65
CA GLY A 258 -13.59 -12.15 -4.45
C GLY A 258 -12.31 -11.36 -4.65
N PHE A 259 -11.53 -11.10 -3.60
CA PHE A 259 -10.39 -10.17 -3.67
C PHE A 259 -9.12 -10.65 -2.96
N LEU A 260 -7.98 -10.32 -3.57
CA LEU A 260 -6.66 -10.33 -2.97
C LEU A 260 -6.07 -8.93 -3.07
N ALA A 261 -5.60 -8.37 -1.95
CA ALA A 261 -4.90 -7.09 -1.91
C ALA A 261 -3.44 -7.30 -1.49
N GLY A 262 -2.57 -6.43 -1.98
CA GLY A 262 -1.14 -6.60 -1.89
C GLY A 262 -0.37 -5.29 -1.86
N HIS A 263 0.80 -5.34 -1.26
CA HIS A 263 1.73 -4.25 -1.04
C HIS A 263 3.15 -4.76 -1.27
N ILE A 264 3.90 -4.05 -2.11
CA ILE A 264 5.27 -4.41 -2.47
C ILE A 264 6.14 -3.15 -2.46
N GLU A 265 7.28 -3.23 -1.80
CA GLU A 265 8.32 -2.21 -1.76
C GLU A 265 9.65 -2.78 -2.20
N CYS A 266 10.39 -1.98 -2.97
CA CYS A 266 11.78 -2.23 -3.32
C CYS A 266 12.64 -1.21 -2.57
N TRP A 267 13.65 -1.71 -1.86
CA TRP A 267 14.54 -0.90 -1.02
C TRP A 267 16.00 -1.16 -1.41
N GLU A 268 16.84 -0.13 -1.29
CA GLU A 268 18.29 -0.27 -1.19
C GLU A 268 18.66 -0.42 0.30
N ALA A 269 19.56 -1.32 0.63
CA ALA A 269 20.10 -1.53 1.96
C ALA A 269 21.36 -0.68 2.11
N ASP A 270 21.19 0.63 2.18
CA ASP A 270 22.28 1.52 2.56
C ASP A 270 22.19 1.79 4.06
N ASP A 271 22.97 1.01 4.82
CA ASP A 271 23.32 1.37 6.18
C ASP A 271 22.10 1.27 7.16
N SER A 272 21.07 0.47 6.86
CA SER A 272 19.92 0.19 7.76
C SER A 272 20.32 -0.62 8.99
N GLY A 273 19.96 -0.16 10.21
CA GLY A 273 20.22 -0.91 11.45
C GLY A 273 19.09 -1.88 11.82
N ASP A 274 19.37 -2.94 12.58
CA ASP A 274 18.41 -4.00 13.00
C ASP A 274 17.05 -3.49 13.53
N SER A 275 17.05 -2.34 14.22
CA SER A 275 15.84 -1.73 14.74
C SER A 275 14.90 -1.19 13.66
N PHE A 276 15.40 -0.84 12.47
CA PHE A 276 14.57 -0.43 11.33
C PHE A 276 13.90 -1.64 10.69
N TYR A 277 14.64 -2.73 10.48
CA TYR A 277 14.12 -3.97 9.89
C TYR A 277 12.98 -4.59 10.71
N SER A 278 13.13 -4.61 12.04
CA SER A 278 12.05 -5.08 12.93
C SER A 278 10.79 -4.20 12.88
N ARG A 279 10.96 -2.87 12.79
CA ARG A 279 9.86 -1.91 12.63
C ARG A 279 9.17 -2.03 11.28
N LEU A 280 9.94 -2.24 10.20
CA LEU A 280 9.41 -2.48 8.86
C LEU A 280 8.59 -3.76 8.86
N THR A 281 9.10 -4.85 9.43
CA THR A 281 8.37 -6.13 9.56
C THR A 281 7.05 -5.96 10.33
N GLN A 282 7.05 -5.22 11.45
CA GLN A 282 5.81 -4.93 12.18
C GLN A 282 4.83 -4.11 11.33
N THR A 283 5.33 -3.14 10.57
CA THR A 283 4.52 -2.31 9.67
C THR A 283 3.90 -3.15 8.55
N LEU A 284 4.66 -4.06 7.94
CA LEU A 284 4.14 -4.99 6.92
C LEU A 284 3.04 -5.90 7.48
N ASN A 285 3.15 -6.33 8.73
CA ASN A 285 2.07 -7.08 9.39
C ASN A 285 0.79 -6.23 9.50
N ASP A 286 0.89 -4.96 9.93
CA ASP A 286 -0.28 -4.07 10.00
C ASP A 286 -0.87 -3.79 8.60
N ILE A 287 -0.03 -3.71 7.56
CA ILE A 287 -0.46 -3.56 6.15
C ILE A 287 -1.18 -4.82 5.64
N SER A 288 -0.72 -6.01 6.03
CA SER A 288 -1.40 -7.26 5.67
C SER A 288 -2.79 -7.35 6.28
N ASP A 289 -2.99 -6.83 7.50
CA ASP A 289 -4.32 -6.73 8.12
C ASP A 289 -5.22 -5.73 7.37
N PHE A 290 -4.69 -4.57 6.95
CA PHE A 290 -5.43 -3.66 6.09
C PHE A 290 -5.78 -4.28 4.75
N SER A 291 -4.92 -5.11 4.21
CA SER A 291 -5.16 -5.81 2.94
C SER A 291 -6.33 -6.80 3.07
N ILE A 292 -6.40 -7.55 4.17
CA ILE A 292 -7.59 -8.39 4.49
C ILE A 292 -8.84 -7.53 4.57
N GLU A 293 -8.81 -6.46 5.38
CA GLU A 293 -10.01 -5.63 5.57
C GLU A 293 -10.47 -4.97 4.28
N ALA A 294 -9.55 -4.48 3.46
CA ALA A 294 -9.85 -3.95 2.14
C ALA A 294 -10.51 -5.01 1.25
N ALA A 295 -9.96 -6.23 1.22
CA ALA A 295 -10.50 -7.34 0.44
C ALA A 295 -11.89 -7.77 0.92
N VAL A 296 -12.09 -7.97 2.23
CA VAL A 296 -13.37 -8.33 2.85
C VAL A 296 -14.43 -7.27 2.55
N ASN A 297 -14.11 -5.99 2.78
CA ASN A 297 -15.06 -4.89 2.59
C ASN A 297 -15.39 -4.67 1.11
N ALA A 298 -14.41 -4.83 0.20
CA ALA A 298 -14.66 -4.80 -1.24
C ALA A 298 -15.52 -5.99 -1.70
N ASN A 299 -15.36 -7.17 -1.10
CA ASN A 299 -16.22 -8.31 -1.43
C ASN A 299 -17.68 -8.08 -1.01
N ALA A 300 -17.89 -7.38 0.11
CA ALA A 300 -19.22 -6.99 0.61
C ALA A 300 -19.82 -5.74 -0.05
N ALA A 301 -19.09 -5.08 -0.95
CA ALA A 301 -19.46 -3.82 -1.60
C ALA A 301 -20.45 -4.03 -2.76
N ASP A 302 -21.70 -4.36 -2.46
CA ASP A 302 -22.74 -4.55 -3.49
C ASP A 302 -23.28 -3.23 -4.08
N ASP A 303 -22.94 -2.08 -3.49
CA ASP A 303 -23.45 -0.74 -3.80
C ASP A 303 -22.34 0.29 -4.15
N TRP A 304 -21.14 -0.17 -4.48
CA TRP A 304 -20.06 0.70 -4.99
C TRP A 304 -20.11 0.71 -6.51
N GLY A 305 -20.38 1.86 -7.11
CA GLY A 305 -20.49 2.06 -8.56
C GLY A 305 -21.44 3.20 -8.90
N ASP A 306 -21.48 3.61 -10.17
CA ASP A 306 -22.44 4.61 -10.67
C ASP A 306 -23.75 3.97 -11.14
N GLU A 307 -24.76 4.81 -11.42
CA GLU A 307 -26.06 4.39 -11.96
C GLU A 307 -25.97 3.78 -13.39
N TYR A 308 -24.78 3.80 -14.00
CA TYR A 308 -24.51 3.34 -15.37
C TYR A 308 -23.75 2.01 -15.43
N GLY A 309 -23.47 1.37 -14.28
CA GLY A 309 -22.84 0.04 -14.22
C GLY A 309 -21.33 0.04 -14.49
N SER A 310 -20.70 1.21 -14.54
CA SER A 310 -19.26 1.38 -14.73
C SER A 310 -18.57 1.52 -13.37
N THR A 311 -17.81 0.49 -13.01
CA THR A 311 -16.94 0.34 -11.83
C THR A 311 -17.63 -0.07 -10.52
N GLY A 312 -17.98 -1.36 -10.45
CA GLY A 312 -18.41 -2.12 -9.27
C GLY A 312 -17.31 -2.34 -8.22
N LYS A 313 -17.22 -3.56 -7.68
CA LYS A 313 -16.28 -3.95 -6.60
C LYS A 313 -14.77 -3.70 -6.88
N ALA A 314 -14.35 -3.54 -8.14
CA ALA A 314 -12.97 -3.17 -8.49
C ALA A 314 -12.59 -1.73 -8.07
N ALA A 315 -13.54 -0.79 -8.15
CA ALA A 315 -13.34 0.56 -7.60
C ALA A 315 -13.30 0.53 -6.06
N ALA A 316 -14.08 -0.36 -5.45
CA ALA A 316 -14.08 -0.53 -4.00
C ALA A 316 -12.71 -0.97 -3.47
N ILE A 317 -12.13 -2.01 -4.05
CA ILE A 317 -10.80 -2.45 -3.64
C ILE A 317 -9.73 -1.39 -3.94
N LEU A 318 -9.81 -0.69 -5.07
CA LEU A 318 -8.87 0.40 -5.40
C LEU A 318 -8.92 1.49 -4.33
N ALA A 319 -10.11 1.92 -3.94
CA ALA A 319 -10.28 3.00 -2.98
C ALA A 319 -9.83 2.60 -1.56
N LEU A 320 -10.22 1.39 -1.11
CA LEU A 320 -9.86 0.87 0.20
C LEU A 320 -8.35 0.67 0.34
N VAL A 321 -7.73 0.00 -0.63
CA VAL A 321 -6.27 -0.15 -0.67
C VAL A 321 -5.59 1.21 -0.82
N GLY A 322 -6.18 2.13 -1.60
CA GLY A 322 -5.59 3.43 -1.84
C GLY A 322 -5.52 4.35 -0.64
N ILE A 323 -6.57 4.41 0.19
CA ILE A 323 -6.50 5.23 1.41
C ILE A 323 -5.51 4.64 2.44
N CYS A 324 -5.40 3.30 2.51
CA CYS A 324 -4.41 2.61 3.36
C CYS A 324 -2.98 2.82 2.84
N GLY A 325 -2.75 2.65 1.53
CA GLY A 325 -1.45 2.90 0.89
C GLY A 325 -0.99 4.35 1.09
N LYS A 326 -1.91 5.32 0.97
CA LYS A 326 -1.62 6.74 1.28
C LYS A 326 -1.21 6.96 2.74
N LEU A 327 -1.82 6.26 3.70
CA LEU A 327 -1.36 6.30 5.10
C LEU A 327 0.07 5.81 5.21
N VAL A 328 0.38 4.62 4.67
CA VAL A 328 1.73 4.05 4.72
C VAL A 328 2.74 5.01 4.10
N ALA A 329 2.39 5.66 2.98
CA ALA A 329 3.29 6.60 2.29
C ALA A 329 3.58 7.81 3.17
N ALA A 330 2.54 8.34 3.79
CA ALA A 330 2.68 9.47 4.67
C ALA A 330 3.52 9.12 5.89
N LEU A 331 3.36 7.93 6.47
CA LEU A 331 4.13 7.46 7.62
C LEU A 331 5.61 7.24 7.28
N ILE A 332 5.92 6.56 6.17
CA ILE A 332 7.30 6.38 5.71
C ILE A 332 7.95 7.76 5.49
N ALA A 333 7.35 8.60 4.64
CA ALA A 333 7.91 9.92 4.32
C ALA A 333 8.07 10.83 5.55
N TRP A 334 7.23 10.68 6.57
CA TRP A 334 7.28 11.49 7.78
C TRP A 334 8.23 10.94 8.85
N LEU A 335 8.18 9.63 9.11
CA LEU A 335 8.79 9.00 10.27
C LEU A 335 10.14 8.35 9.97
N THR A 336 10.48 8.13 8.70
CA THR A 336 11.74 7.53 8.27
C THR A 336 12.60 8.52 7.47
N ASN A 337 13.86 8.14 7.22
CA ASN A 337 14.64 8.71 6.12
C ASN A 337 14.43 7.78 4.93
N ASP A 338 13.76 8.31 3.92
CA ASP A 338 13.24 7.57 2.77
C ASP A 338 14.24 7.58 1.60
N ASP A 339 15.54 7.77 1.89
CA ASP A 339 16.60 7.77 0.87
C ASP A 339 16.81 6.39 0.26
N ASP A 340 16.47 5.34 1.01
CA ASP A 340 16.65 3.95 0.62
C ASP A 340 15.45 3.34 -0.12
N LEU A 341 14.27 3.96 -0.07
CA LEU A 341 13.10 3.45 -0.79
C LEU A 341 13.23 3.76 -2.27
N VAL A 342 13.42 2.71 -3.07
CA VAL A 342 13.41 2.82 -4.52
C VAL A 342 11.99 3.12 -4.99
N PHE A 343 11.05 2.23 -4.72
CA PHE A 343 9.68 2.37 -5.21
C PHE A 343 8.71 1.49 -4.44
N ARG A 344 7.43 1.85 -4.48
CA ARG A 344 6.37 1.12 -3.81
C ARG A 344 5.12 1.03 -4.66
N ARG A 345 4.43 -0.11 -4.61
CA ARG A 345 3.15 -0.31 -5.28
C ARG A 345 2.19 -1.09 -4.42
N GLU A 346 0.93 -0.69 -4.51
CA GLU A 346 -0.19 -1.49 -4.09
C GLU A 346 -0.75 -2.24 -5.31
N ILE A 347 -0.89 -3.56 -5.19
CA ILE A 347 -1.37 -4.43 -6.28
C ILE A 347 -2.50 -5.30 -5.75
N ALA A 348 -3.68 -5.19 -6.35
CA ALA A 348 -4.85 -5.98 -5.99
C ALA A 348 -5.40 -6.75 -7.20
N PHE A 349 -6.09 -7.87 -6.91
CA PHE A 349 -6.66 -8.75 -7.90
C PHE A 349 -8.09 -9.12 -7.50
N THR A 350 -8.98 -9.09 -8.48
CA THR A 350 -10.25 -9.83 -8.40
C THR A 350 -9.99 -11.33 -8.60
N LYS A 351 -10.90 -12.18 -8.09
CA LYS A 351 -10.85 -13.63 -8.37
C LYS A 351 -10.91 -13.93 -9.87
N SER A 352 -11.69 -13.17 -10.64
CA SER A 352 -11.76 -13.34 -12.10
C SER A 352 -10.41 -13.02 -12.75
N ALA A 353 -9.70 -11.99 -12.29
CA ALA A 353 -8.35 -11.69 -12.75
C ALA A 353 -7.35 -12.80 -12.41
N LEU A 354 -7.37 -13.33 -11.18
CA LEU A 354 -6.50 -14.45 -10.79
C LEU A 354 -6.75 -15.69 -11.67
N ASN A 355 -8.02 -16.01 -11.93
CA ASN A 355 -8.40 -17.10 -12.84
C ASN A 355 -7.91 -16.87 -14.28
N ALA A 356 -7.98 -15.64 -14.78
CA ALA A 356 -7.50 -15.29 -16.11
C ALA A 356 -5.96 -15.35 -16.18
N TRP A 357 -5.26 -14.87 -15.14
CA TRP A 357 -3.80 -14.95 -15.04
C TRP A 357 -3.31 -16.39 -15.08
N GLU A 358 -3.91 -17.27 -14.29
CA GLU A 358 -3.52 -18.68 -14.19
C GLU A 358 -3.63 -19.42 -15.55
N ARG A 359 -4.49 -18.94 -16.45
CA ARG A 359 -4.69 -19.49 -17.81
C ARG A 359 -3.72 -18.91 -18.84
N ARG A 360 -2.92 -17.89 -18.51
CA ARG A 360 -1.87 -17.38 -19.40
C ARG A 360 -0.85 -18.49 -19.66
N SER A 361 -0.31 -18.53 -20.88
CA SER A 361 0.62 -19.60 -21.32
C SER A 361 1.88 -19.70 -20.47
N ASN A 362 2.43 -18.56 -20.03
CA ASN A 362 3.60 -18.47 -19.15
C ASN A 362 3.25 -18.33 -17.66
N LYS A 363 1.96 -18.11 -17.33
CA LYS A 363 1.45 -17.88 -15.96
C LYS A 363 2.19 -16.76 -15.21
N GLU A 364 2.82 -15.85 -15.93
CA GLU A 364 3.77 -14.88 -15.40
C GLU A 364 3.40 -13.48 -15.89
N MET A 365 3.59 -12.49 -15.01
CA MET A 365 3.53 -11.06 -15.34
C MET A 365 4.65 -10.35 -14.60
N SER A 366 5.15 -9.25 -15.18
CA SER A 366 6.08 -8.37 -14.50
C SER A 366 5.51 -6.99 -14.18
N PHE A 367 6.07 -6.39 -13.14
CA PHE A 367 5.69 -5.09 -12.59
C PHE A 367 6.93 -4.21 -12.47
N MET A 368 6.84 -2.97 -12.97
CA MET A 368 7.93 -2.01 -12.90
C MET A 368 7.94 -1.24 -11.56
N PHE A 369 9.13 -1.09 -11.00
CA PHE A 369 9.46 -0.32 -9.80
C PHE A 369 10.51 0.72 -10.18
N ASP A 370 10.08 1.90 -10.62
CA ASP A 370 10.95 2.96 -11.16
C ASP A 370 11.05 4.15 -10.20
N GLY A 371 12.05 4.09 -9.32
CA GLY A 371 12.38 5.12 -8.34
C GLY A 371 13.14 6.33 -8.92
N GLY A 372 13.25 6.44 -10.26
CA GLY A 372 14.03 7.49 -10.89
C GLY A 372 15.52 7.35 -10.54
N SER A 373 16.10 8.35 -9.88
CA SER A 373 17.52 8.32 -9.51
C SER A 373 17.89 7.20 -8.53
N GLN A 374 16.92 6.68 -7.76
CA GLN A 374 17.11 5.59 -6.79
C GLN A 374 17.15 4.20 -7.43
N GLY A 375 16.96 4.11 -8.75
CA GLY A 375 17.02 2.85 -9.48
C GLY A 375 15.71 2.47 -10.15
N LYS A 376 15.78 1.41 -10.95
CA LYS A 376 14.68 0.85 -11.73
C LYS A 376 14.76 -0.65 -11.74
N HIS A 377 13.76 -1.29 -11.16
CA HIS A 377 13.67 -2.74 -11.03
C HIS A 377 12.37 -3.23 -11.67
N GLU A 378 12.42 -4.43 -12.25
CA GLU A 378 11.24 -5.13 -12.74
C GLU A 378 11.12 -6.44 -11.96
N LEU A 379 9.94 -6.70 -11.41
CA LEU A 379 9.64 -7.87 -10.58
C LEU A 379 8.68 -8.78 -11.32
N TRP A 380 9.06 -10.05 -11.50
CA TRP A 380 8.20 -11.07 -12.10
C TRP A 380 7.48 -11.87 -11.02
N ILE A 381 6.17 -12.01 -11.17
CA ILE A 381 5.32 -12.83 -10.31
C ILE A 381 4.65 -13.89 -11.17
N ARG A 382 4.53 -15.09 -10.63
CA ARG A 382 3.79 -16.19 -11.24
C ARG A 382 2.54 -16.53 -10.44
N CYS A 383 1.46 -16.85 -11.14
CA CYS A 383 0.18 -17.25 -10.55
C CYS A 383 -0.18 -18.69 -10.92
N TYR A 384 -0.48 -19.52 -9.92
CA TYR A 384 -0.84 -20.92 -10.12
C TYR A 384 -2.01 -21.32 -9.23
N GLU A 385 -2.82 -22.27 -9.70
CA GLU A 385 -3.57 -23.12 -8.80
C GLU A 385 -2.62 -24.15 -8.18
N PRO A 386 -2.56 -24.26 -6.84
CA PRO A 386 -1.68 -25.22 -6.20
C PRO A 386 -2.07 -26.65 -6.59
N ILE A 387 -1.13 -27.37 -7.20
CA ILE A 387 -1.26 -28.81 -7.40
C ILE A 387 -1.11 -29.45 -6.03
N TYR A 388 -2.17 -30.11 -5.55
CA TYR A 388 -2.13 -30.84 -4.28
C TYR A 388 -1.20 -32.05 -4.42
N ASP A 389 0.09 -31.91 -4.07
CA ASP A 389 1.05 -33.04 -4.07
C ASP A 389 1.39 -33.55 -2.65
N GLY A 390 0.78 -32.95 -1.62
CA GLY A 390 0.98 -33.34 -0.22
C GLY A 390 2.29 -32.87 0.40
N ARG A 391 3.10 -32.04 -0.29
CA ARG A 391 4.36 -31.51 0.24
C ARG A 391 4.31 -29.98 0.28
N ARG A 392 4.27 -29.42 1.49
CA ARG A 392 4.56 -27.99 1.68
C ARG A 392 6.04 -27.74 1.38
N PRO A 393 6.41 -26.70 0.61
CA PRO A 393 7.76 -26.16 0.69
C PRO A 393 8.01 -25.64 2.12
N PRO A 394 9.26 -25.69 2.62
CA PRO A 394 9.57 -25.19 3.94
C PRO A 394 9.32 -23.67 4.00
N ILE A 395 8.54 -23.26 4.99
CA ILE A 395 8.45 -21.86 5.43
C ILE A 395 9.83 -21.54 6.02
N ILE A 396 10.61 -20.72 5.32
CA ILE A 396 11.81 -20.12 5.90
C ILE A 396 11.30 -18.91 6.69
N GLY A 397 11.40 -19.01 8.02
CA GLY A 397 10.99 -17.96 8.95
C GLY A 397 12.15 -17.11 9.41
#